data_AF-A0A1Y4QVT3-F1
#
_entry.id   AF-A0A1Y4QVT3-F1
#
_cell.length_a   1.000
_cell.length_b   1.000
_cell.length_c   1.000
_cell.angle_alpha   90.00
_cell.angle_beta   90.00
_cell.angle_gamma   90.00
#
_symmetry.space_group_name_H-M   'P 1'
#
loop_
_entity.id
_entity.type
_entity.pdbx_description
1 polymer ?
#
loop_
_entity_poly.entity_id
_entity_poly.type
_entity_poly.pdbx_seq_one_letter_code
_entity_poly.pdbx_strand_id
1 'polypeptide(L)' 'KYYNEQRIKEKLGWMSPVQYRLHLLAA' A
#
# COMPACT_ATOMS: atom_id res chain seq x y z
N LYS A 1 3.59 -4.37 17.20
CA LYS A 1 2.47 -4.08 16.26
C LYS A 1 2.94 -3.21 15.09
N TYR A 2 4.12 -3.51 14.51
CA TYR A 2 4.79 -2.72 13.46
C TYR A 2 4.92 -3.50 12.14
N TYR A 3 4.57 -4.78 12.14
CA TYR A 3 4.83 -5.72 11.05
C TYR A 3 4.02 -5.43 9.78
N ASN A 4 2.78 -4.94 9.91
CA ASN A 4 1.91 -4.72 8.77
C ASN A 4 2.21 -3.42 8.01
N GLU A 5 2.65 -2.37 8.70
CA GLU A 5 2.94 -1.08 8.05
C GLU A 5 4.19 -1.15 7.17
N GLN A 6 5.22 -1.88 7.60
CA GLN A 6 6.43 -2.13 6.80
C GLN A 6 6.11 -2.96 5.55
N ARG A 7 5.39 -4.07 5.72
CA ARG A 7 5.02 -4.97 4.61
C ARG A 7 4.08 -4.34 3.58
N ILE A 8 3.16 -3.49 4.04
CA ILE A 8 2.31 -2.70 3.14
C ILE A 8 3.23 -1.79 2.32
N LYS A 9 4.07 -0.96 2.93
CA LYS A 9 4.94 -0.02 2.20
C LYS A 9 5.85 -0.69 1.15
N GLU A 10 6.41 -1.87 1.46
CA GLU A 10 7.19 -2.66 0.49
C GLU A 10 6.34 -3.13 -0.70
N LYS A 11 5.15 -3.69 -0.45
CA LYS A 11 4.24 -4.13 -1.52
C LYS A 11 3.65 -2.97 -2.31
N LEU A 12 3.49 -1.81 -1.68
CA LEU A 12 2.94 -0.61 -2.30
C LEU A 12 3.96 0.13 -3.17
N GLY A 13 5.24 -0.27 -3.17
CA GLY A 13 6.27 0.43 -3.93
C GLY A 13 6.38 1.91 -3.55
N TRP A 14 6.27 2.23 -2.25
CA TRP A 14 6.20 3.60 -1.70
C TRP A 14 4.91 4.38 -2.00
N MET A 15 3.90 3.77 -2.61
CA MET A 15 2.56 4.37 -2.65
C MET A 15 1.95 4.43 -1.24
N SER A 16 1.20 5.50 -0.98
CA SER A 16 0.40 5.58 0.25
C SER A 16 -0.74 4.53 0.23
N PRO A 17 -1.27 4.13 1.39
CA PRO A 17 -2.41 3.19 1.46
C PRO A 17 -3.64 3.66 0.68
N VAL A 18 -3.82 4.97 0.51
CA VAL A 18 -4.90 5.54 -0.30
C VAL A 18 -4.62 5.37 -1.79
N GLN A 19 -3.39 5.68 -2.23
CA GLN A 19 -2.98 5.52 -3.63
C GLN A 19 -3.08 4.08 -4.11
N TYR A 20 -2.67 3.11 -3.28
CA TYR A 20 -2.81 1.70 -3.63
C TYR A 20 -4.26 1.27 -3.82
N ARG A 21 -5.15 1.69 -2.92
CA ARG A 21 -6.58 1.39 -3.03
C ARG A 21 -7.18 1.98 -4.29
N LEU A 22 -6.81 3.22 -4.63
CA LEU A 22 -7.26 3.85 -5.87
C LEU A 22 -6.72 3.13 -7.12
N HIS A 23 -5.45 2.71 -7.11
CA HIS A 23 -4.86 1.95 -8.21
C HIS A 23 -5.54 0.58 -8.41
N LEU A 24 -5.83 -0.14 -7.32
CA LEU A 24 -6.54 -1.42 -7.34
C LEU A 24 -7.97 -1.32 -7.87
N LEU A 25 -8.65 -0.20 -7.62
CA LEU A 25 -10.02 0.02 -8.05
C LEU A 25 -10.12 0.60 -9.47
N ALA A 26 -9.00 1.06 -10.03
CA ALA A 26 -8.94 1.64 -11.37
C ALA A 26 -8.62 0.60 -12.48
N ALA A 27 -8.36 -0.66 -12.09
CA ALA A 27 -8.14 -1.80 -12.99
C ALA A 27 -9.36 -2.73 -13.00
#